data_AF-A0A7Y3ELB7-F1
#
_entry.id   AF-A0A7Y3ELB7-F1
#
_cell.length_a   1.000
_cell.length_b   1.000
_cell.length_c   1.000
_cell.angle_alpha   90.00
_cell.angle_beta   90.00
_cell.angle_gamma   90.00
#
_symmetry.space_group_name_H-M   'P 1'
#
loop_
_entity.id
_entity.type
_entity.pdbx_description
1 polymer ?
#
loop_
_entity_poly.entity_id
_entity_poly.type
_entity_poly.pdbx_seq_one_letter_code
_entity_poly.pdbx_strand_id
1 'polypeptide(L)' 'MKTFKNPALTTIKMALDQRESEHLSPLATLNQNAIRRKVEKKVETGYRQAFSVDVERILHSSAYARYI' A
#
# COMPACT_ATOMS: atom_id res chain seq x y z
N MET A 1 -10.79 15.00 12.15
CA MET A 1 -10.74 13.54 12.41
C MET A 1 -9.32 13.18 12.81
N LYS A 2 -9.09 12.83 14.09
CA LYS A 2 -7.75 12.61 14.65
C LYS A 2 -7.16 11.30 14.10
N THR A 3 -6.03 11.37 13.42
CA THR A 3 -5.25 10.20 13.00
C THR A 3 -4.41 9.74 14.18
N PHE A 4 -4.76 8.62 14.79
CA PHE A 4 -3.93 8.00 15.82
C PHE A 4 -2.76 7.27 15.13
N LYS A 5 -1.53 7.76 15.34
CA LYS A 5 -0.32 7.01 14.96
C LYS A 5 -0.24 5.78 15.85
N ASN A 6 -0.49 4.60 15.28
CA ASN A 6 -0.27 3.34 15.96
C ASN A 6 1.15 2.85 15.61
N PRO A 7 2.10 2.83 16.58
CA PRO A 7 3.48 2.47 16.31
C PRO A 7 3.62 1.05 15.75
N ALA A 8 2.77 0.11 16.17
CA ALA A 8 2.80 -1.26 15.69
C ALA A 8 2.52 -1.37 14.19
N LEU A 9 1.63 -0.53 13.65
CA LEU A 9 1.30 -0.53 12.22
C LEU A 9 2.47 -0.03 11.38
N THR A 10 3.23 0.94 11.89
CA THR A 10 4.45 1.43 11.24
C THR A 10 5.51 0.34 11.20
N THR A 11 5.70 -0.41 12.30
CA THR A 11 6.65 -1.53 12.36
C THR A 11 6.30 -2.62 11.35
N ILE A 12 5.01 -2.97 11.23
CA ILE A 12 4.55 -3.94 10.22
C ILE A 12 4.87 -3.44 8.81
N LYS A 13 4.59 -2.17 8.52
CA LYS A 13 4.89 -1.60 7.20
C LYS A 13 6.38 -1.70 6.86
N MET A 14 7.25 -1.31 7.79
CA MET A 14 8.70 -1.41 7.60
C MET A 14 9.16 -2.85 7.37
N ALA A 15 8.60 -3.82 8.10
CA ALA A 15 8.94 -5.23 7.92
C ALA A 15 8.51 -5.76 6.54
N LEU A 16 7.36 -5.29 6.02
CA LEU A 16 6.90 -5.61 4.68
C LEU A 16 7.80 -5.00 3.60
N ASP A 17 8.18 -3.73 3.75
CA ASP A 17 9.08 -3.03 2.81
C ASP A 17 10.47 -3.72 2.77
N GLN A 18 11.00 -4.07 3.94
CA GLN A 18 12.28 -4.79 4.04
C GLN A 18 12.21 -6.14 3.31
N ARG A 19 11.20 -6.95 3.62
CA ARG A 19 11.01 -8.26 2.98
C ARG A 19 10.87 -8.12 1.46
N GLU A 20 10.13 -7.12 0.99
CA GLU A 20 9.96 -6.87 -0.44
C GLU A 20 11.30 -6.57 -1.12
N SER A 21 12.13 -5.70 -0.51
CA SER A 21 13.45 -5.36 -1.05
C SER A 21 14.44 -6.53 -1.08
N GLU A 22 14.30 -7.49 -0.17
CA GLU A 22 15.14 -8.69 -0.12
C GLU A 22 14.72 -9.77 -1.12
N HIS A 23 13.42 -9.87 -1.40
CA HIS A 23 12.85 -10.95 -2.22
C HIS A 23 12.67 -10.57 -3.69
N LEU A 24 12.39 -9.31 -3.98
CA LEU A 24 12.18 -8.87 -5.35
C LEU A 24 13.50 -8.63 -6.09
N SER A 25 13.43 -8.73 -7.41
CA SER A 25 14.55 -8.35 -8.28
C SER A 25 14.99 -6.91 -8.00
N PRO A 26 16.30 -6.58 -8.11
CA PRO A 26 16.78 -5.19 -8.04
C PRO A 26 16.13 -4.25 -9.07
N LEU A 27 15.56 -4.79 -10.15
CA LEU A 27 14.84 -4.02 -11.18
C LEU A 27 13.34 -3.89 -10.90
N ALA A 28 12.83 -4.51 -9.83
CA ALA A 28 11.42 -4.44 -9.48
C ALA A 28 11.05 -3.06 -8.93
N THR A 29 9.81 -2.64 -9.17
CA THR A 29 9.26 -1.44 -8.53
C THR A 29 8.79 -1.81 -7.12
N LEU A 30 9.51 -1.32 -6.11
CA LEU A 30 9.14 -1.51 -4.70
C LEU A 30 7.93 -0.65 -4.33
N ASN A 31 7.11 -1.14 -3.39
CA ASN A 31 5.96 -0.45 -2.83
C ASN A 31 6.31 0.91 -2.24
N GLN A 32 7.44 1.00 -1.53
CA GLN A 32 7.91 2.25 -0.93
C GLN A 32 8.20 3.36 -1.95
N ASN A 33 8.43 2.98 -3.22
CA ASN A 33 8.69 3.91 -4.32
C ASN A 33 7.40 4.36 -5.04
N ALA A 34 6.22 3.95 -4.57
CA ALA A 34 4.95 4.29 -5.21
C ALA A 34 4.67 5.81 -5.14
N ILE A 35 4.52 6.43 -6.30
CA ILE A 35 4.20 7.86 -6.43
C ILE A 35 2.69 8.03 -6.57
N ARG A 36 2.08 8.89 -5.73
CA ARG A 36 0.64 9.18 -5.75
C ARG A 36 0.35 10.57 -6.32
N ARG A 37 -0.63 10.64 -7.22
CA ARG A 37 -1.15 11.93 -7.72
C ARG A 37 -1.87 12.74 -6.63
N LYS A 38 -2.55 12.04 -5.72
CA LYS A 38 -3.28 12.64 -4.60
C LYS A 38 -2.88 11.94 -3.30
N VAL A 39 -2.50 12.73 -2.31
CA VAL A 39 -2.10 12.24 -0.99
C VAL A 39 -3.33 11.74 -0.22
N GLU A 40 -3.19 10.59 0.42
CA GLU A 40 -4.24 9.95 1.20
C GLU A 40 -3.76 9.66 2.62
N LYS A 41 -4.17 10.52 3.57
CA LYS A 41 -3.75 10.43 4.98
C LYS A 41 -3.95 9.06 5.62
N LYS A 42 -5.02 8.34 5.23
CA LYS A 42 -5.32 7.00 5.78
C LYS A 42 -4.31 5.93 5.35
N VAL A 43 -3.71 6.08 4.16
CA VAL A 43 -2.69 5.15 3.65
C VAL A 43 -1.35 5.45 4.32
N GLU A 44 -1.06 6.71 4.62
CA GLU A 44 0.17 7.13 5.30
C GLU A 44 0.24 6.69 6.77
N THR A 45 -0.91 6.62 7.45
CA THR A 45 -0.97 6.31 8.90
C THR A 45 -1.22 4.84 9.21
N GLY A 46 -1.27 3.97 8.20
CA GLY A 46 -1.56 2.54 8.34
C GLY A 46 -0.42 1.64 7.85
N TYR A 47 -0.64 0.34 7.96
CA TYR A 47 0.30 -0.70 7.51
C TYR A 47 0.10 -1.12 6.04
N ARG A 48 -1.00 -0.68 5.41
CA ARG A 48 -1.37 -1.13 4.07
C ARG A 48 -0.37 -0.63 3.03
N GLN A 49 0.09 -1.57 2.20
CA GLN A 49 1.01 -1.32 1.11
C GLN A 49 0.32 -0.61 -0.05
N ALA A 50 1.05 0.27 -0.75
CA ALA A 50 0.50 1.10 -1.80
C ALA A 50 -0.15 0.25 -2.91
N PHE A 51 0.54 -0.74 -3.44
CA PHE A 51 0.01 -1.59 -4.50
C PHE A 51 -1.12 -2.50 -4.02
N SER A 52 -1.12 -2.94 -2.74
CA SER A 52 -2.25 -3.69 -2.17
C SER A 52 -3.52 -2.84 -2.12
N VAL A 53 -3.41 -1.56 -1.78
CA VAL A 53 -4.55 -0.63 -1.81
C VAL A 53 -5.09 -0.46 -3.24
N ASP A 54 -4.22 -0.46 -4.25
CA ASP A 54 -4.66 -0.34 -5.65
C ASP A 54 -5.39 -1.60 -6.12
N VAL A 55 -4.91 -2.78 -5.73
CA VAL A 55 -5.60 -4.05 -6.00
C VAL A 55 -7.00 -4.04 -5.39
N GLU A 56 -7.15 -3.62 -4.12
CA GLU A 56 -8.47 -3.50 -3.49
C GLU A 56 -9.40 -2.56 -4.28
N ARG A 57 -8.90 -1.42 -4.77
CA ARG A 57 -9.72 -0.47 -5.56
C ARG A 57 -10.19 -1.07 -6.88
N ILE A 58 -9.30 -1.79 -7.57
CA ILE A 58 -9.64 -2.43 -8.84
C ILE A 58 -10.71 -3.50 -8.60
N LEU A 59 -10.47 -4.39 -7.64
CA LEU A 59 -11.36 -5.51 -7.32
C LEU A 59 -12.77 -5.06 -6.90
N HIS A 60 -12.89 -3.96 -6.16
CA HIS A 60 -14.19 -3.44 -5.69
C HIS A 60 -14.77 -2.35 -6.59
N SER A 61 -14.20 -2.12 -7.78
CA SER A 61 -14.77 -1.16 -8.72
C SER A 61 -16.01 -1.73 -9.43
N SER A 62 -17.01 -0.88 -9.70
CA SER A 62 -18.18 -1.28 -10.48
C SER A 62 -17.83 -1.70 -11.91
N ALA A 63 -16.72 -1.19 -12.45
CA ALA A 63 -16.24 -1.61 -13.76
C ALA A 63 -15.74 -3.07 -13.74
N TYR A 64 -14.94 -3.43 -12.74
CA TYR A 64 -14.45 -4.80 -12.56
C TYR A 64 -15.60 -5.78 -12.29
N ALA A 65 -16.60 -5.37 -11.49
CA ALA A 65 -17.78 -6.18 -11.22
C ALA A 65 -18.64 -6.51 -12.45
N ARG A 66 -18.48 -5.80 -13.58
CA ARG A 66 -19.17 -6.09 -14.85
C ARG A 66 -18.37 -7.00 -15.79
N TYR A 67 -17.11 -7.26 -15.47
CA TYR A 67 -16.23 -8.10 -16.27
C TYR A 67 -16.31 -9.58 -15.84
N ILE A 68 -16.74 -9.83 -14.59
CA ILE A 68 -17.01 -11.16 -14.06
C ILE A 68 -18.48 -11.55 -14.27
#